data_AF-A0A328QZK2-F1
#
_entry.id   AF-A0A328QZK2-F1
#
_cell.length_a   1.000
_cell.length_b   1.000
_cell.length_c   1.000
_cell.angle_alpha   90.00
_cell.angle_beta   90.00
_cell.angle_gamma   90.00
#
_symmetry.space_group_name_H-M   'P 1'
#
loop_
_entity.id
_entity.type
_entity.pdbx_description
1 polymer ?
#
loop_
_entity_poly.entity_id
_entity_poly.type
_entity_poly.pdbx_seq_one_letter_code
_entity_poly.pdbx_strand_id
1 'polypeptide(L)'
;MGFHKATSLGSSLKHKISDLSWERGCVNFFNESVPFSFTNGQEYASLCADIISVWAKQNQVSPSILEFGSGLGVFSQHCIAELKKRGCKTHFTLSDRPPATVEQLTKQFQKDNVDVKCVDITRSFKDINPHVMLCNYVFDTLPVKCLEFKGGVLYEWKLSSFIKEGSEIKDTTVLPFETWGKDAIEKQLLSSFPLEKLPLLSRIHPCIKHTWSKHVCQPQDIDPTGFLGRFLASHSDQDILFNFSPLIFESLHNMVKSSAENKLLIMHDLAQISLAQFQKKEHCYSEFGSCVCYSVPFFLIQFFCEENNLYFTHSKHPDSENQIALLSSLPLDNDDIQNILSGSEPGKAIGDAAIAVKDASSYEELIALLDTHKSFFNEKQLSDYVYCFNAAQSLMNVENFEEALLYIEKISSVYKEMGANASIIESKCYRKLGMQDKALDVLNQTLKDIQNYDLLWLEKAFAESEKNNIRSCINSIKKYFKYVTYNPQFNLESLIKEI
;
A
#
# COMPACT_ATOMS: atom_id res chain seq x y z
N MET A 1 -15.83 3.96 20.87
CA MET A 1 -14.73 4.92 20.59
C MET A 1 -15.24 6.30 20.95
N GLY A 2 -14.46 7.14 21.61
CA GLY A 2 -14.88 8.49 21.99
C GLY A 2 -13.68 9.43 21.92
N PHE A 3 -13.91 10.67 21.48
CA PHE A 3 -12.87 11.70 21.58
C PHE A 3 -12.39 11.82 23.04
N HIS A 4 -11.11 12.13 23.22
CA HIS A 4 -10.44 12.25 24.52
C HIS A 4 -10.20 10.96 25.33
N LYS A 5 -10.86 9.84 25.02
CA LYS A 5 -10.60 8.55 25.70
C LYS A 5 -9.33 7.91 25.16
N ALA A 6 -8.42 7.52 26.05
CA ALA A 6 -7.24 6.74 25.70
C ALA A 6 -7.65 5.34 25.21
N THR A 7 -7.20 4.97 24.02
CA THR A 7 -7.53 3.71 23.34
C THR A 7 -6.28 3.05 22.77
N SER A 8 -6.31 1.74 22.56
CA SER A 8 -5.26 1.03 21.81
C SER A 8 -5.05 1.64 20.43
N LEU A 9 -3.84 1.57 19.89
CA LEU A 9 -3.50 2.10 18.57
C LEU A 9 -4.44 1.60 17.47
N GLY A 10 -4.64 0.29 17.35
CA GLY A 10 -5.59 -0.34 16.42
C GLY A 10 -7.07 -0.14 16.76
N SER A 11 -7.40 0.56 17.85
CA SER A 11 -8.78 0.98 18.18
C SER A 11 -8.91 2.49 18.30
N SER A 12 -7.91 3.23 17.80
CA SER A 12 -7.88 4.68 17.83
C SER A 12 -8.59 5.26 16.61
N LEU A 13 -8.92 6.55 16.68
CA LEU A 13 -9.45 7.29 15.54
C LEU A 13 -8.47 7.30 14.36
N LYS A 14 -7.17 7.25 14.64
CA LYS A 14 -6.10 7.18 13.63
C LYS A 14 -6.25 5.93 12.76
N HIS A 15 -6.37 4.76 13.39
CA HIS A 15 -6.61 3.49 12.68
C HIS A 15 -7.96 3.49 11.97
N LYS A 16 -9.03 3.97 12.62
CA LYS A 16 -10.36 4.06 11.99
C LYS A 16 -10.33 4.87 10.68
N ILE A 17 -9.59 5.97 10.62
CA ILE A 17 -9.48 6.79 9.41
C ILE A 17 -8.68 6.08 8.33
N SER A 18 -7.62 5.36 8.70
CA SER A 18 -6.88 4.48 7.79
C SER A 18 -7.80 3.40 7.20
N ASP A 19 -8.57 2.70 8.02
CA ASP A 19 -9.51 1.68 7.54
C ASP A 19 -10.53 2.26 6.56
N LEU A 20 -11.08 3.43 6.88
CA LEU A 20 -12.04 4.12 6.02
C LEU A 20 -11.38 4.62 4.72
N SER A 21 -10.10 5.04 4.73
CA SER A 21 -9.44 5.51 3.51
C SER A 21 -9.27 4.37 2.49
N TRP A 22 -8.97 3.16 2.95
CA TRP A 22 -8.88 1.97 2.11
C TRP A 22 -10.18 1.59 1.39
N GLU A 23 -11.35 1.96 1.94
CA GLU A 23 -12.65 1.76 1.29
C GLU A 23 -12.83 2.60 0.00
N ARG A 24 -11.91 3.55 -0.28
CA ARG A 24 -11.87 4.28 -1.57
C ARG A 24 -11.34 3.41 -2.73
N GLY A 25 -10.79 2.23 -2.42
CA GLY A 25 -10.21 1.32 -3.40
C GLY A 25 -8.91 1.83 -4.01
N CYS A 26 -8.67 1.49 -5.28
CA CYS A 26 -7.40 1.76 -5.98
C CYS A 26 -6.95 3.23 -5.95
N VAL A 27 -7.88 4.18 -5.89
CA VAL A 27 -7.54 5.60 -5.87
C VAL A 27 -6.75 5.98 -4.62
N ASN A 28 -6.90 5.21 -3.54
CA ASN A 28 -6.20 5.48 -2.30
C ASN A 28 -4.68 5.43 -2.46
N PHE A 29 -4.16 4.55 -3.33
CA PHE A 29 -2.72 4.49 -3.60
C PHE A 29 -2.18 5.81 -4.18
N PHE A 30 -2.98 6.51 -5.00
CA PHE A 30 -2.59 7.81 -5.57
C PHE A 30 -2.90 8.97 -4.62
N ASN A 31 -4.08 8.97 -4.01
CA ASN A 31 -4.54 10.07 -3.14
C ASN A 31 -3.73 10.19 -1.86
N GLU A 32 -3.25 9.09 -1.32
CA GLU A 32 -2.51 9.06 -0.05
C GLU A 32 -1.00 8.87 -0.26
N SER A 33 -0.55 8.86 -1.51
CA SER A 33 0.86 8.64 -1.90
C SER A 33 1.45 7.37 -1.28
N VAL A 34 0.67 6.28 -1.29
CA VAL A 34 1.15 4.97 -0.81
C VAL A 34 2.23 4.49 -1.79
N PRO A 35 3.43 4.08 -1.33
CA PRO A 35 4.53 3.69 -2.21
C PRO A 35 4.14 2.54 -3.15
N PHE A 36 4.33 2.75 -4.45
CA PHE A 36 3.99 1.76 -5.49
C PHE A 36 5.14 0.80 -5.83
N SER A 37 6.40 1.13 -5.53
CA SER A 37 7.59 0.52 -6.16
C SER A 37 8.06 -0.81 -5.56
N PHE A 38 8.07 -0.98 -4.25
CA PHE A 38 8.84 -2.07 -3.63
C PHE A 38 8.16 -3.44 -3.68
N THR A 39 6.82 -3.50 -3.69
CA THR A 39 6.06 -4.77 -3.70
C THR A 39 5.33 -5.07 -4.99
N ASN A 40 5.16 -4.09 -5.88
CA ASN A 40 4.48 -4.29 -7.16
C ASN A 40 5.47 -4.30 -8.34
N GLY A 41 6.76 -4.11 -8.08
CA GLY A 41 7.81 -4.11 -9.09
C GLY A 41 8.14 -5.50 -9.65
N GLN A 42 8.68 -5.52 -10.86
CA GLN A 42 9.10 -6.76 -11.54
C GLN A 42 10.23 -7.50 -10.81
N GLU A 43 11.12 -6.79 -10.10
CA GLU A 43 12.21 -7.39 -9.33
C GLU A 43 11.68 -8.23 -8.18
N TYR A 44 10.76 -7.67 -7.38
CA TYR A 44 10.13 -8.40 -6.28
C TYR A 44 9.30 -9.59 -6.78
N ALA A 45 8.51 -9.40 -7.85
CA ALA A 45 7.77 -10.49 -8.47
C ALA A 45 8.66 -11.64 -8.99
N SER A 46 9.84 -11.30 -9.55
CA SER A 46 10.85 -12.28 -9.96
C SER A 46 11.42 -13.02 -8.77
N LEU A 47 11.76 -12.30 -7.69
CA LEU A 47 12.25 -12.88 -6.44
C LEU A 47 11.25 -13.89 -5.85
N CYS A 48 9.97 -13.51 -5.74
CA CYS A 48 8.92 -14.43 -5.29
C CYS A 48 8.80 -15.65 -6.22
N ALA A 49 8.85 -15.44 -7.54
CA ALA A 49 8.80 -16.53 -8.50
C ALA A 49 9.99 -17.49 -8.38
N ASP A 50 11.19 -17.00 -8.05
CA ASP A 50 12.36 -17.81 -7.78
C ASP A 50 12.16 -18.68 -6.52
N ILE A 51 11.74 -18.06 -5.41
CA ILE A 51 11.46 -18.78 -4.15
C ILE A 51 10.40 -19.87 -4.37
N ILE A 52 9.29 -19.53 -5.02
CA ILE A 52 8.20 -20.47 -5.30
C ILE A 52 8.67 -21.60 -6.21
N SER A 53 9.48 -21.32 -7.22
CA SER A 53 9.96 -22.33 -8.16
C SER A 53 10.95 -23.31 -7.51
N VAL A 54 11.86 -22.81 -6.67
CA VAL A 54 12.77 -23.63 -5.88
C VAL A 54 11.97 -24.54 -4.94
N TRP A 55 11.05 -23.95 -4.18
CA TRP A 55 10.19 -24.68 -3.26
C TRP A 55 9.32 -25.73 -3.97
N ALA A 56 8.68 -25.39 -5.09
CA ALA A 56 7.83 -26.31 -5.85
C ALA A 56 8.62 -27.49 -6.42
N LYS A 57 9.85 -27.25 -6.90
CA LYS A 57 10.74 -28.28 -7.45
C LYS A 57 11.20 -29.26 -6.37
N GLN A 58 11.58 -28.76 -5.19
CA GLN A 58 11.96 -29.61 -4.05
C GLN A 58 10.82 -30.53 -3.63
N ASN A 59 9.59 -30.04 -3.73
CA ASN A 59 8.39 -30.73 -3.27
C ASN A 59 7.65 -31.51 -4.36
N GLN A 60 8.08 -31.40 -5.63
CA GLN A 60 7.44 -32.04 -6.78
C GLN A 60 5.94 -31.73 -6.90
N VAL A 61 5.54 -30.50 -6.54
CA VAL A 61 4.14 -30.04 -6.59
C VAL A 61 3.94 -28.98 -7.66
N SER A 62 2.72 -28.91 -8.22
CA SER A 62 2.25 -27.73 -8.95
C SER A 62 1.49 -26.84 -7.97
N PRO A 63 2.07 -25.72 -7.51
CA PRO A 63 1.48 -24.99 -6.39
C PRO A 63 0.16 -24.31 -6.77
N SER A 64 -0.82 -24.46 -5.88
CA SER A 64 -1.95 -23.52 -5.78
C SER A 64 -1.50 -22.34 -4.93
N ILE A 65 -1.69 -21.13 -5.44
CA ILE A 65 -1.16 -19.89 -4.87
C ILE A 65 -2.34 -19.00 -4.50
N LEU A 66 -2.38 -18.52 -3.25
CA LEU A 66 -3.35 -17.54 -2.78
C LEU A 66 -2.62 -16.24 -2.43
N GLU A 67 -3.00 -15.15 -3.08
CA GLU A 67 -2.52 -13.81 -2.75
C GLU A 67 -3.59 -13.07 -1.95
N PHE A 68 -3.22 -12.60 -0.75
CA PHE A 68 -4.06 -11.74 0.08
C PHE A 68 -3.75 -10.28 -0.21
N GLY A 69 -4.78 -9.44 -0.32
CA GLY A 69 -4.62 -8.01 -0.57
C GLY A 69 -3.98 -7.74 -1.93
N SER A 70 -4.46 -8.41 -2.99
CA SER A 70 -3.89 -8.28 -4.33
C SER A 70 -3.94 -6.85 -4.88
N GLY A 71 -4.79 -5.97 -4.31
CA GLY A 71 -4.89 -4.57 -4.69
C GLY A 71 -5.21 -4.43 -6.17
N LEU A 72 -4.31 -3.81 -6.91
CA LEU A 72 -4.44 -3.64 -8.36
C LEU A 72 -4.03 -4.89 -9.17
N GLY A 73 -3.47 -5.92 -8.54
CA GLY A 73 -3.03 -7.15 -9.22
C GLY A 73 -1.76 -6.98 -10.06
N VAL A 74 -1.05 -5.85 -9.93
CA VAL A 74 0.20 -5.57 -10.65
C VAL A 74 1.26 -6.61 -10.30
N PHE A 75 1.49 -6.83 -9.01
CA PHE A 75 2.40 -7.87 -8.53
C PHE A 75 2.01 -9.24 -9.10
N SER A 76 0.72 -9.62 -9.00
CA SER A 76 0.21 -10.90 -9.49
C SER A 76 0.49 -11.08 -10.98
N GLN A 77 0.24 -10.05 -11.79
CA GLN A 77 0.51 -10.06 -13.23
C GLN A 77 1.98 -10.39 -13.53
N HIS A 78 2.91 -9.75 -12.80
CA HIS A 78 4.34 -9.99 -12.95
C HIS A 78 4.75 -11.37 -12.45
N CYS A 79 4.28 -11.78 -11.27
CA CYS A 79 4.65 -13.05 -10.65
C CYS A 79 4.18 -14.23 -11.49
N ILE A 80 2.94 -14.20 -12.00
CA ILE A 80 2.39 -15.21 -12.91
C ILE A 80 3.26 -15.32 -14.18
N ALA A 81 3.65 -14.18 -14.77
CA ALA A 81 4.49 -14.18 -15.96
C ALA A 81 5.88 -14.77 -15.69
N GLU A 82 6.49 -14.42 -14.55
CA GLU A 82 7.80 -14.89 -14.14
C GLU A 82 7.81 -16.40 -13.78
N LEU A 83 6.75 -16.91 -13.13
CA LEU A 83 6.56 -18.34 -12.89
C LEU A 83 6.40 -19.13 -14.19
N LYS A 84 5.62 -18.60 -15.14
CA LYS A 84 5.47 -19.20 -16.46
C LYS A 84 6.79 -19.29 -17.21
N LYS A 85 7.63 -18.24 -17.17
CA LYS A 85 8.98 -18.26 -17.78
C LYS A 85 9.88 -19.35 -17.18
N ARG A 86 9.71 -19.66 -15.89
CA ARG A 86 10.42 -20.73 -15.18
C ARG A 86 9.84 -22.13 -15.40
N GLY A 87 8.76 -22.25 -16.19
CA GLY A 87 8.07 -23.53 -16.42
C GLY A 87 7.29 -24.03 -15.21
N CYS A 88 7.04 -23.18 -14.21
CA CYS A 88 6.27 -23.55 -13.01
C CYS A 88 4.77 -23.46 -13.32
N LYS A 89 4.10 -24.62 -13.38
CA LYS A 89 2.64 -24.69 -13.55
C LYS A 89 1.95 -24.39 -12.23
N THR A 90 1.04 -23.42 -12.24
CA THR A 90 0.39 -22.90 -11.04
C THR A 90 -1.08 -22.62 -11.27
N HIS A 91 -1.85 -22.68 -10.18
CA HIS A 91 -3.21 -22.13 -10.12
C HIS A 91 -3.21 -20.97 -9.16
N PHE A 92 -3.65 -19.79 -9.60
CA PHE A 92 -3.67 -18.58 -8.77
C PHE A 92 -5.08 -18.30 -8.27
N THR A 93 -5.19 -17.92 -7.00
CA THR A 93 -6.36 -17.25 -6.44
C THR A 93 -5.94 -15.88 -5.95
N LEU A 94 -6.46 -14.84 -6.59
CA LEU A 94 -6.27 -13.45 -6.18
C LEU A 94 -7.39 -13.08 -5.22
N SER A 95 -7.05 -12.37 -4.15
CA SER A 95 -8.05 -11.96 -3.19
C SER A 95 -7.83 -10.59 -2.62
N ASP A 96 -8.94 -9.93 -2.33
CA ASP A 96 -8.98 -8.67 -1.61
C ASP A 96 -10.22 -8.61 -0.71
N ARG A 97 -10.23 -7.68 0.24
CA ARG A 97 -11.34 -7.46 1.16
C ARG A 97 -12.43 -6.56 0.55
N PRO A 98 -12.14 -5.39 -0.05
CA PRO A 98 -13.17 -4.52 -0.60
C PRO A 98 -13.79 -5.14 -1.87
N PRO A 99 -15.12 -5.30 -1.94
CA PRO A 99 -15.79 -5.87 -3.11
C PRO A 99 -15.51 -5.12 -4.43
N ALA A 100 -15.30 -3.81 -4.36
CA ALA A 100 -14.99 -2.98 -5.52
C ALA A 100 -13.64 -3.38 -6.16
N THR A 101 -12.63 -3.67 -5.34
CA THR A 101 -11.31 -4.13 -5.81
C THR A 101 -11.43 -5.52 -6.44
N VAL A 102 -12.19 -6.43 -5.82
CA VAL A 102 -12.46 -7.77 -6.35
C VAL A 102 -13.14 -7.72 -7.73
N GLU A 103 -14.10 -6.82 -7.92
CA GLU A 103 -14.76 -6.63 -9.23
C GLU A 103 -13.77 -6.16 -10.31
N GLN A 104 -12.86 -5.24 -9.96
CA GLN A 104 -11.82 -4.75 -10.87
C GLN A 104 -10.84 -5.87 -11.25
N LEU A 105 -10.32 -6.61 -10.26
CA LEU A 105 -9.44 -7.75 -10.49
C LEU A 105 -10.09 -8.81 -11.39
N THR A 106 -11.38 -9.08 -11.18
CA THR A 106 -12.15 -10.04 -12.00
C THR A 106 -12.20 -9.65 -13.47
N LYS A 107 -12.33 -8.35 -13.78
CA LYS A 107 -12.31 -7.84 -15.16
C LYS A 107 -10.92 -7.98 -15.79
N GLN A 108 -9.85 -7.81 -15.01
CA GLN A 108 -8.47 -7.87 -15.47
C GLN A 108 -7.95 -9.30 -15.70
N PHE A 109 -8.37 -10.27 -14.88
CA PHE A 109 -7.82 -11.63 -14.85
C PHE A 109 -8.75 -12.70 -15.43
N GLN A 110 -9.39 -12.42 -16.58
CA GLN A 110 -10.19 -13.41 -17.33
C GLN A 110 -9.31 -14.45 -18.07
N LYS A 111 -8.49 -15.21 -17.35
CA LYS A 111 -7.57 -16.22 -17.91
C LYS A 111 -7.80 -17.59 -17.30
N ASP A 112 -7.50 -18.63 -18.08
CA ASP A 112 -7.42 -19.99 -17.56
C ASP A 112 -6.34 -20.02 -16.45
N ASN A 113 -6.70 -20.55 -15.27
CA ASN A 113 -5.86 -20.71 -14.06
C ASN A 113 -5.71 -19.50 -13.12
N VAL A 114 -6.59 -18.51 -13.21
CA VAL A 114 -6.71 -17.45 -12.19
C VAL A 114 -8.15 -17.34 -11.70
N ASP A 115 -8.36 -17.60 -10.41
CA ASP A 115 -9.59 -17.30 -9.71
C ASP A 115 -9.46 -15.96 -8.98
N VAL A 116 -10.55 -15.21 -8.88
CA VAL A 116 -10.63 -13.99 -8.06
C VAL A 116 -11.73 -14.18 -7.02
N LYS A 117 -11.38 -14.02 -5.73
CA LYS A 117 -12.30 -14.24 -4.61
C LYS A 117 -12.22 -13.10 -3.60
N CYS A 118 -13.33 -12.80 -2.94
CA CYS A 118 -13.31 -11.99 -1.72
C CYS A 118 -12.91 -12.89 -0.54
N VAL A 119 -11.74 -12.67 0.04
CA VAL A 119 -11.21 -13.49 1.14
C VAL A 119 -10.76 -12.57 2.27
N ASP A 120 -11.21 -12.88 3.47
CA ASP A 120 -10.76 -12.23 4.71
C ASP A 120 -9.68 -13.11 5.34
N ILE A 121 -8.46 -12.59 5.45
CA ILE A 121 -7.29 -13.27 6.00
C ILE A 121 -7.52 -13.77 7.44
N THR A 122 -8.41 -13.11 8.19
CA THR A 122 -8.74 -13.45 9.57
C THR A 122 -9.75 -14.61 9.67
N ARG A 123 -10.31 -15.05 8.53
CA ARG A 123 -11.32 -16.13 8.47
C ARG A 123 -10.72 -17.40 7.86
N SER A 124 -11.48 -18.49 7.96
CA SER A 124 -11.09 -19.75 7.31
C SER A 124 -11.33 -19.69 5.80
N PHE A 125 -10.35 -20.19 5.04
CA PHE A 125 -10.37 -20.32 3.57
C PHE A 125 -10.01 -21.76 3.15
N LYS A 126 -10.49 -22.74 3.92
CA LYS A 126 -10.21 -24.17 3.70
C LYS A 126 -10.64 -24.69 2.33
N ASP A 127 -11.61 -24.04 1.68
CA ASP A 127 -12.07 -24.36 0.33
C ASP A 127 -11.02 -24.07 -0.74
N ILE A 128 -10.08 -23.15 -0.48
CA ILE A 128 -9.00 -22.78 -1.41
C ILE A 128 -7.82 -23.76 -1.28
N ASN A 129 -7.51 -24.19 -0.06
CA ASN A 129 -6.41 -25.11 0.26
C ASN A 129 -5.07 -24.76 -0.45
N PRO A 130 -4.52 -23.55 -0.24
CA PRO A 130 -3.33 -23.10 -0.95
C PRO A 130 -2.05 -23.84 -0.50
N HIS A 131 -1.13 -24.04 -1.44
CA HIS A 131 0.25 -24.44 -1.16
C HIS A 131 1.12 -23.24 -0.82
N VAL A 132 0.97 -22.15 -1.57
CA VAL A 132 1.71 -20.91 -1.37
C VAL A 132 0.72 -19.81 -1.01
N MET A 133 1.05 -19.02 0.02
CA MET A 133 0.32 -17.83 0.40
C MET A 133 1.25 -16.62 0.27
N LEU A 134 0.76 -15.54 -0.33
CA LEU A 134 1.49 -14.29 -0.56
C LEU A 134 0.79 -13.18 0.21
N CYS A 135 1.52 -12.48 1.08
CA CYS A 135 1.02 -11.40 1.93
C CYS A 135 1.95 -10.18 1.79
N ASN A 136 1.61 -9.25 0.91
CA ASN A 136 2.42 -8.06 0.62
C ASN A 136 1.72 -6.82 1.20
N TYR A 137 2.28 -6.17 2.21
CA TYR A 137 1.66 -5.07 2.97
C TYR A 137 0.25 -5.42 3.47
N VAL A 138 0.11 -6.63 4.03
CA VAL A 138 -1.17 -7.10 4.58
C VAL A 138 -1.16 -7.03 6.09
N PHE A 139 -0.13 -7.60 6.72
CA PHE A 139 -0.09 -7.70 8.19
C PHE A 139 0.20 -6.35 8.84
N ASP A 140 0.91 -5.47 8.15
CA ASP A 140 1.16 -4.11 8.62
C ASP A 140 -0.07 -3.20 8.59
N THR A 141 -1.17 -3.61 7.98
CA THR A 141 -2.44 -2.85 8.02
C THR A 141 -3.38 -3.31 9.14
N LEU A 142 -3.10 -4.44 9.79
CA LEU A 142 -3.98 -4.98 10.82
C LEU A 142 -3.91 -4.18 12.13
N PRO A 143 -5.01 -4.04 12.89
CA PRO A 143 -5.02 -3.32 14.15
C PRO A 143 -4.02 -3.92 15.15
N VAL A 144 -3.19 -3.05 15.74
CA VAL A 144 -2.16 -3.41 16.73
C VAL A 144 -2.37 -2.77 18.10
N LYS A 145 -1.68 -3.31 19.10
CA LYS A 145 -1.36 -2.64 20.36
C LYS A 145 0.14 -2.32 20.36
N CYS A 146 0.52 -1.10 20.71
CA CYS A 146 1.92 -0.74 20.90
C CYS A 146 2.31 -1.06 22.36
N LEU A 147 3.19 -2.04 22.55
CA LEU A 147 3.55 -2.60 23.84
C LEU A 147 5.01 -2.32 24.17
N GLU A 148 5.26 -2.00 25.44
CA GLU A 148 6.60 -1.85 26.00
C GLU A 148 6.73 -2.78 27.19
N PHE A 149 7.63 -3.75 27.12
CA PHE A 149 8.02 -4.60 28.24
C PHE A 149 9.31 -4.04 28.84
N LYS A 150 9.26 -3.62 30.10
CA LYS A 150 10.39 -2.94 30.74
C LYS A 150 10.47 -3.28 32.21
N GLY A 151 11.64 -3.76 32.64
CA GLY A 151 11.87 -4.15 34.04
C GLY A 151 10.84 -5.15 34.57
N GLY A 152 10.46 -6.14 33.77
CA GLY A 152 9.47 -7.16 34.12
C GLY A 152 8.01 -6.69 34.11
N VAL A 153 7.73 -5.44 33.72
CA VAL A 153 6.38 -4.87 33.67
C VAL A 153 5.97 -4.61 32.23
N LEU A 154 4.77 -5.07 31.85
CA LEU A 154 4.19 -4.81 30.55
C LEU A 154 3.35 -3.53 30.57
N TYR A 155 3.59 -2.67 29.59
CA TYR A 155 2.86 -1.44 29.37
C TYR A 155 2.25 -1.40 27.97
N GLU A 156 1.08 -0.80 27.86
CA GLU A 156 0.44 -0.43 26.59
C GLU A 156 0.51 1.08 26.40
N TRP A 157 1.02 1.50 25.25
CA TRP A 157 0.95 2.88 24.78
C TRP A 157 -0.40 3.12 24.11
N LYS A 158 -1.24 3.96 24.74
CA LYS A 158 -2.59 4.31 24.27
C LYS A 158 -2.65 5.72 23.70
N LEU A 159 -3.48 5.91 22.67
CA LEU A 159 -3.76 7.22 22.07
C LEU A 159 -5.09 7.78 22.57
N SER A 160 -5.05 9.05 22.96
CA SER A 160 -6.22 9.92 22.97
C SER A 160 -6.21 10.79 21.72
N SER A 161 -7.35 10.88 21.04
CA SER A 161 -7.51 11.71 19.83
C SER A 161 -8.50 12.83 20.09
N PHE A 162 -8.26 14.00 19.49
CA PHE A 162 -9.12 15.19 19.56
C PHE A 162 -9.00 16.00 18.28
N ILE A 163 -10.07 16.69 17.90
CA ILE A 163 -10.03 17.66 16.80
C ILE A 163 -9.41 18.95 17.33
N LYS A 164 -8.44 19.51 16.59
CA LYS A 164 -7.76 20.75 16.97
C LYS A 164 -8.78 21.89 17.03
N GLU A 165 -8.65 22.74 18.04
CA GLU A 165 -9.51 23.92 18.17
C GLU A 165 -9.40 24.81 16.93
N GLY A 166 -10.53 25.34 16.44
CA GLY A 166 -10.58 26.12 15.21
C GLY A 166 -10.41 25.33 13.90
N SER A 167 -10.40 23.99 13.95
CA SER A 167 -10.41 23.19 12.71
C SER A 167 -11.69 23.40 11.91
N GLU A 168 -11.52 23.63 10.62
CA GLU A 168 -12.60 23.77 9.65
C GLU A 168 -12.24 23.01 8.37
N ILE A 169 -13.22 22.32 7.78
CA ILE A 169 -13.14 21.80 6.41
C ILE A 169 -14.39 22.19 5.61
N LYS A 170 -14.27 22.21 4.29
CA LYS A 170 -15.42 22.34 3.38
C LYS A 170 -15.89 20.95 2.95
N ASP A 171 -17.16 20.62 3.15
CA ASP A 171 -17.80 19.47 2.52
C ASP A 171 -18.12 19.81 1.07
N THR A 172 -17.26 19.32 0.17
CA THR A 172 -17.41 19.52 -1.28
C THR A 172 -18.24 18.43 -1.97
N THR A 173 -18.76 17.47 -1.19
CA THR A 173 -19.56 16.34 -1.72
C THR A 173 -21.03 16.73 -1.94
N VAL A 174 -21.45 17.87 -1.40
CA VAL A 174 -22.79 18.44 -1.52
C VAL A 174 -22.73 19.82 -2.18
N LEU A 175 -23.82 20.26 -2.82
CA LEU A 175 -23.95 21.60 -3.38
C LEU A 175 -25.22 22.27 -2.81
N PRO A 176 -25.15 23.51 -2.28
CA PRO A 176 -23.93 24.31 -2.05
C PRO A 176 -22.97 23.66 -1.05
N PHE A 177 -21.68 23.96 -1.14
CA PHE A 177 -20.67 23.42 -0.21
C PHE A 177 -20.99 23.84 1.23
N GLU A 178 -20.84 22.90 2.15
CA GLU A 178 -21.08 23.13 3.57
C GLU A 178 -19.76 23.32 4.33
N THR A 179 -19.75 24.14 5.37
CA THR A 179 -18.61 24.25 6.28
C THR A 179 -18.80 23.30 7.46
N TRP A 180 -17.80 22.46 7.74
CA TRP A 180 -17.75 21.66 8.96
C TRP A 180 -16.71 22.22 9.91
N GLY A 181 -17.17 22.74 11.05
CA GLY A 181 -16.31 23.00 12.20
C GLY A 181 -16.03 21.74 13.01
N LYS A 182 -15.26 21.91 14.09
CA LYS A 182 -14.90 20.88 15.07
C LYS A 182 -16.03 19.89 15.40
N ASP A 183 -17.16 20.38 15.92
CA ASP A 183 -18.26 19.53 16.39
C ASP A 183 -18.88 18.70 15.26
N ALA A 184 -18.95 19.26 14.04
CA ALA A 184 -19.45 18.54 12.88
C ALA A 184 -18.50 17.42 12.46
N ILE A 185 -17.19 17.70 12.41
CA ILE A 185 -16.15 16.70 12.15
C ILE A 185 -16.21 15.58 13.20
N GLU A 186 -16.29 15.94 14.49
CA GLU A 186 -16.38 14.98 15.58
C GLU A 186 -17.61 14.10 15.47
N LYS A 187 -18.79 14.70 15.26
CA LYS A 187 -20.05 13.98 15.10
C LYS A 187 -19.98 12.95 13.97
N GLN A 188 -19.44 13.33 12.82
CA GLN A 188 -19.33 12.47 11.65
C GLN A 188 -18.38 11.30 11.90
N LEU A 189 -17.20 11.57 12.49
CA LEU A 189 -16.22 10.54 12.82
C LEU A 189 -16.67 9.58 13.93
N LEU A 190 -17.56 10.00 14.83
CA LEU A 190 -18.13 9.11 15.85
C LEU A 190 -19.29 8.26 15.32
N SER A 191 -19.97 8.69 14.25
CA SER A 191 -21.01 7.92 13.57
C SER A 191 -20.46 6.92 12.54
N SER A 192 -21.36 6.18 11.90
CA SER A 192 -21.08 5.44 10.66
C SER A 192 -20.75 6.45 9.56
N PHE A 193 -19.48 6.52 9.16
CA PHE A 193 -19.01 7.51 8.20
C PHE A 193 -19.56 7.17 6.80
N PRO A 194 -20.26 8.09 6.11
CA PRO A 194 -20.89 7.77 4.83
C PRO A 194 -19.87 7.52 3.71
N LEU A 195 -20.16 6.56 2.82
CA LEU A 195 -19.25 6.18 1.72
C LEU A 195 -19.03 7.32 0.72
N GLU A 196 -20.07 8.12 0.46
CA GLU A 196 -19.97 9.29 -0.42
C GLU A 196 -19.08 10.40 0.14
N LYS A 197 -18.78 10.36 1.45
CA LYS A 197 -17.96 11.34 2.16
C LYS A 197 -16.52 10.91 2.34
N LEU A 198 -16.14 9.70 1.90
CA LEU A 198 -14.76 9.20 1.97
C LEU A 198 -13.71 10.18 1.42
N PRO A 199 -13.94 10.97 0.35
CA PRO A 199 -12.99 11.98 -0.11
C PRO A 199 -12.60 13.02 0.96
N LEU A 200 -13.45 13.26 1.97
CA LEU A 200 -13.17 14.23 3.03
C LEU A 200 -12.08 13.75 4.01
N LEU A 201 -11.79 12.44 4.09
CA LEU A 201 -10.90 11.91 5.14
C LEU A 201 -9.49 12.52 5.12
N SER A 202 -8.93 12.82 3.94
CA SER A 202 -7.58 13.39 3.82
C SER A 202 -7.54 14.86 4.26
N ARG A 203 -8.69 15.56 4.23
CA ARG A 203 -8.86 16.90 4.82
C ARG A 203 -9.10 16.84 6.33
N ILE A 204 -9.81 15.81 6.79
CA ILE A 204 -10.10 15.58 8.20
C ILE A 204 -8.85 15.15 8.97
N HIS A 205 -8.01 14.30 8.38
CA HIS A 205 -6.84 13.71 9.04
C HIS A 205 -5.91 14.78 9.67
N PRO A 206 -5.51 15.85 8.96
CA PRO A 206 -4.71 16.94 9.53
C PRO A 206 -5.39 17.72 10.66
N CYS A 207 -6.73 17.68 10.78
CA CYS A 207 -7.47 18.34 11.87
C CYS A 207 -7.34 17.59 13.20
N ILE A 208 -6.84 16.35 13.19
CA ILE A 208 -6.75 15.51 14.39
C ILE A 208 -5.41 15.73 15.07
N LYS A 209 -5.43 15.75 16.40
CA LYS A 209 -4.23 15.68 17.22
C LYS A 209 -4.31 14.47 18.14
N HIS A 210 -3.16 13.84 18.34
CA HIS A 210 -3.01 12.66 19.17
C HIS A 210 -2.13 12.98 20.39
N THR A 211 -2.47 12.40 21.52
CA THR A 211 -1.63 12.37 22.73
C THR A 211 -1.45 10.94 23.21
N TRP A 212 -0.22 10.61 23.58
CA TRP A 212 0.15 9.29 24.05
C TRP A 212 0.13 9.22 25.57
N SER A 213 -0.32 8.09 26.09
CA SER A 213 -0.27 7.78 27.52
C SER A 213 0.14 6.33 27.71
N LYS A 214 0.97 6.07 28.72
CA LYS A 214 1.49 4.74 29.05
C LYS A 214 0.65 4.13 30.17
N HIS A 215 0.15 2.91 29.98
CA HIS A 215 -0.72 2.23 30.93
C HIS A 215 -0.15 0.86 31.27
N VAL A 216 -0.13 0.50 32.55
CA VAL A 216 0.20 -0.88 32.96
C VAL A 216 -0.91 -1.81 32.46
N CYS A 217 -0.52 -2.98 31.98
CA CYS A 217 -1.44 -4.01 31.50
C CYS A 217 -0.89 -5.40 31.80
N GLN A 218 -1.77 -6.41 31.76
CA GLN A 218 -1.36 -7.79 31.91
C GLN A 218 -1.39 -8.51 30.56
N PRO A 219 -0.47 -9.46 30.28
CA PRO A 219 -0.46 -10.19 29.01
C PRO A 219 -1.81 -10.86 28.69
N GLN A 220 -2.49 -11.45 29.68
CA GLN A 220 -3.80 -12.10 29.50
C GLN A 220 -4.94 -11.15 29.10
N ASP A 221 -4.83 -9.85 29.41
CA ASP A 221 -5.83 -8.86 29.00
C ASP A 221 -5.67 -8.48 27.52
N ILE A 222 -4.48 -8.73 26.96
CA ILE A 222 -4.11 -8.42 25.58
C ILE A 222 -4.27 -9.65 24.69
N ASP A 223 -3.83 -10.80 25.18
CA ASP A 223 -3.80 -12.06 24.47
C ASP A 223 -4.31 -13.19 25.38
N PRO A 224 -5.58 -13.60 25.22
CA PRO A 224 -6.15 -14.67 26.03
C PRO A 224 -5.58 -16.06 25.70
N THR A 225 -4.83 -16.22 24.60
CA THR A 225 -4.20 -17.51 24.23
C THR A 225 -2.94 -17.79 25.05
N GLY A 226 -2.40 -16.77 25.73
CA GLY A 226 -1.19 -16.84 26.53
C GLY A 226 0.11 -16.89 25.72
N PHE A 227 0.06 -16.78 24.39
CA PHE A 227 1.22 -16.72 23.51
C PHE A 227 2.16 -15.57 23.90
N LEU A 228 1.62 -14.36 24.06
CA LEU A 228 2.36 -13.18 24.50
C LEU A 228 3.01 -13.39 25.87
N GLY A 229 2.28 -14.02 26.80
CA GLY A 229 2.80 -14.31 28.14
C GLY A 229 4.01 -15.25 28.11
N ARG A 230 3.97 -16.29 27.28
CA ARG A 230 5.10 -17.23 27.09
C ARG A 230 6.30 -16.55 26.45
N PHE A 231 6.07 -15.73 25.43
CA PHE A 231 7.14 -14.94 24.79
C PHE A 231 7.83 -13.99 25.77
N LEU A 232 7.06 -13.25 26.57
CA LEU A 232 7.62 -12.31 27.55
C LEU A 232 8.37 -13.04 28.67
N ALA A 233 7.92 -14.23 29.07
CA ALA A 233 8.60 -15.05 30.06
C ALA A 233 9.97 -15.55 29.58
N SER A 234 10.14 -15.86 28.29
CA SER A 234 11.43 -16.25 27.71
C SER A 234 12.38 -15.08 27.47
N HIS A 235 11.91 -13.85 27.63
CA HIS A 235 12.67 -12.61 27.42
C HIS A 235 12.56 -11.65 28.62
N SER A 236 12.45 -12.20 29.84
CA SER A 236 12.21 -11.41 31.07
C SER A 236 13.24 -10.31 31.34
N ASP A 237 14.45 -10.49 30.84
CA ASP A 237 15.61 -9.65 31.12
C ASP A 237 15.83 -8.55 30.06
N GLN A 238 14.92 -8.42 29.10
CA GLN A 238 15.05 -7.48 27.99
C GLN A 238 14.00 -6.38 28.05
N ASP A 239 14.43 -5.16 27.77
CA ASP A 239 13.54 -4.03 27.50
C ASP A 239 13.16 -4.07 26.01
N ILE A 240 11.86 -4.22 25.71
CA ILE A 240 11.37 -4.44 24.34
C ILE A 240 10.20 -3.50 24.06
N LEU A 241 10.22 -2.85 22.91
CA LEU A 241 9.11 -2.05 22.38
C LEU A 241 8.70 -2.62 21.01
N PHE A 242 7.42 -2.96 20.86
CA PHE A 242 6.92 -3.64 19.67
C PHE A 242 5.41 -3.47 19.49
N ASN A 243 4.91 -3.76 18.29
CA ASN A 243 3.47 -3.91 18.06
C ASN A 243 3.02 -5.35 18.29
N PHE A 244 1.82 -5.53 18.83
CA PHE A 244 1.19 -6.84 18.94
C PHE A 244 -0.22 -6.79 18.36
N SER A 245 -0.52 -7.68 17.41
CA SER A 245 -1.87 -7.86 16.87
C SER A 245 -2.35 -9.29 17.10
N PRO A 246 -3.40 -9.51 17.90
CA PRO A 246 -4.05 -10.81 17.97
C PRO A 246 -4.49 -11.33 16.60
N LEU A 247 -4.89 -10.43 15.68
CA LEU A 247 -5.36 -10.80 14.35
C LEU A 247 -4.25 -11.35 13.46
N ILE A 248 -3.01 -10.89 13.60
CA ILE A 248 -1.87 -11.49 12.88
C ILE A 248 -1.73 -12.96 13.28
N PHE A 249 -1.71 -13.26 14.58
CA PHE A 249 -1.51 -14.63 15.06
C PHE A 249 -2.73 -15.53 14.81
N GLU A 250 -3.95 -14.99 14.89
CA GLU A 250 -5.16 -15.70 14.47
C GLU A 250 -5.10 -16.05 12.98
N SER A 251 -4.69 -15.10 12.14
CA SER A 251 -4.51 -15.30 10.70
C SER A 251 -3.44 -16.36 10.42
N LEU A 252 -2.28 -16.29 11.08
CA LEU A 252 -1.22 -17.29 10.95
C LEU A 252 -1.70 -18.69 11.37
N HIS A 253 -2.44 -18.81 12.48
CA HIS A 253 -3.06 -20.08 12.86
C HIS A 253 -4.05 -20.60 11.81
N ASN A 254 -4.88 -19.72 11.24
CA ASN A 254 -5.83 -20.07 10.19
C ASN A 254 -5.12 -20.49 8.90
N MET A 255 -4.02 -19.82 8.52
CA MET A 255 -3.16 -20.19 7.40
C MET A 255 -2.55 -21.56 7.59
N VAL A 256 -1.97 -21.83 8.76
CA VAL A 256 -1.37 -23.14 9.05
C VAL A 256 -2.41 -24.25 8.99
N LYS A 257 -3.65 -23.99 9.44
CA LYS A 257 -4.76 -24.97 9.46
C LYS A 257 -5.53 -25.14 8.15
N SER A 258 -5.52 -24.12 7.28
CA SER A 258 -6.36 -24.08 6.06
C SER A 258 -5.56 -24.26 4.76
N SER A 259 -4.24 -24.41 4.86
CA SER A 259 -3.33 -24.66 3.74
C SER A 259 -3.06 -26.15 3.54
N ALA A 260 -2.49 -26.47 2.39
CA ALA A 260 -1.99 -27.79 2.08
C ALA A 260 -0.91 -28.25 3.09
N GLU A 261 -0.60 -29.55 3.09
CA GLU A 261 0.39 -30.15 3.98
C GLU A 261 1.78 -29.50 3.80
N ASN A 262 2.24 -29.43 2.55
CA ASN A 262 3.41 -28.67 2.15
C ASN A 262 2.98 -27.23 1.91
N LYS A 263 3.33 -26.34 2.84
CA LYS A 263 2.93 -24.93 2.80
C LYS A 263 4.14 -24.00 2.77
N LEU A 264 3.99 -22.90 2.06
CA LEU A 264 4.91 -21.78 2.06
C LEU A 264 4.09 -20.49 2.20
N LEU A 265 4.46 -19.66 3.17
CA LEU A 265 3.98 -18.30 3.30
C LEU A 265 5.14 -17.36 2.99
N ILE A 266 4.91 -16.42 2.06
CA ILE A 266 5.82 -15.31 1.76
C ILE A 266 5.14 -14.03 2.25
N MET A 267 5.80 -13.32 3.15
CA MET A 267 5.34 -12.05 3.71
C MET A 267 6.31 -10.95 3.30
N HIS A 268 5.81 -9.78 2.93
CA HIS A 268 6.62 -8.58 2.73
C HIS A 268 5.90 -7.40 3.36
N ASP A 269 6.44 -6.90 4.47
CA ASP A 269 5.83 -5.85 5.29
C ASP A 269 6.92 -4.93 5.86
N LEU A 270 6.51 -3.78 6.40
CA LEU A 270 7.34 -3.03 7.34
C LEU A 270 7.56 -3.89 8.59
N ALA A 271 8.80 -4.21 8.94
CA ALA A 271 9.08 -5.22 9.95
C ALA A 271 10.18 -4.85 10.95
N GLN A 272 9.97 -5.33 12.18
CA GLN A 272 10.95 -5.33 13.25
C GLN A 272 11.60 -6.71 13.32
N ILE A 273 12.86 -6.80 12.91
CA ILE A 273 13.61 -8.08 12.85
C ILE A 273 14.36 -8.39 14.14
N SER A 274 14.54 -7.41 15.02
CA SER A 274 15.23 -7.60 16.30
C SER A 274 14.55 -6.88 17.47
N LEU A 275 14.75 -7.42 18.67
CA LEU A 275 14.17 -6.91 19.91
C LEU A 275 14.63 -5.49 20.26
N ALA A 276 15.85 -5.13 19.86
CA ALA A 276 16.47 -3.84 20.16
C ALA A 276 16.27 -2.76 19.08
N GLN A 277 15.60 -3.09 17.96
CA GLN A 277 15.51 -2.20 16.79
C GLN A 277 14.79 -0.87 17.11
N PHE A 278 13.72 -0.91 17.91
CA PHE A 278 12.96 0.27 18.25
C PHE A 278 13.15 0.72 19.68
N GLN A 279 13.36 2.03 19.84
CA GLN A 279 13.52 2.69 21.14
C GLN A 279 12.40 3.70 21.43
N LYS A 280 11.56 3.99 20.43
CA LYS A 280 10.51 5.02 20.49
C LYS A 280 9.24 4.51 19.82
N LYS A 281 8.09 4.81 20.43
CA LYS A 281 6.75 4.38 19.95
C LYS A 281 6.40 4.98 18.58
N GLU A 282 7.01 6.11 18.24
CA GLU A 282 6.90 6.73 16.94
C GLU A 282 7.48 5.87 15.81
N HIS A 283 8.37 4.91 16.12
CA HIS A 283 8.91 3.97 15.13
C HIS A 283 8.02 2.74 14.94
N CYS A 284 6.95 2.58 15.72
CA CYS A 284 6.06 1.44 15.58
C CYS A 284 5.09 1.57 14.40
N TYR A 285 5.03 2.72 13.72
CA TYR A 285 4.14 2.89 12.57
C TYR A 285 4.66 3.98 11.63
N SER A 286 4.23 3.89 10.38
CA SER A 286 4.43 4.87 9.32
C SER A 286 3.08 5.37 8.81
N GLU A 287 3.08 6.56 8.21
CA GLU A 287 1.87 7.16 7.63
C GLU A 287 2.10 7.53 6.17
N PHE A 288 1.13 7.15 5.33
CA PHE A 288 1.01 7.59 3.95
C PHE A 288 -0.31 8.33 3.85
N GLY A 289 -0.24 9.67 3.97
CA GLY A 289 -1.41 10.51 4.16
C GLY A 289 -2.29 10.04 5.33
N SER A 290 -3.50 9.58 5.04
CA SER A 290 -4.47 9.07 6.02
C SER A 290 -4.27 7.59 6.37
N CYS A 291 -3.45 6.86 5.61
CA CYS A 291 -3.18 5.43 5.79
C CYS A 291 -2.09 5.23 6.84
N VAL A 292 -2.27 4.22 7.69
CA VAL A 292 -1.31 3.84 8.73
C VAL A 292 -0.84 2.41 8.44
N CYS A 293 0.48 2.23 8.40
CA CYS A 293 1.14 0.93 8.32
C CYS A 293 1.95 0.70 9.60
N TYR A 294 1.82 -0.46 10.22
CA TYR A 294 2.43 -0.82 11.48
C TYR A 294 3.65 -1.71 11.27
N SER A 295 4.73 -1.46 11.99
CA SER A 295 5.85 -2.40 11.95
C SER A 295 5.45 -3.75 12.55
N VAL A 296 5.62 -4.81 11.76
CA VAL A 296 5.30 -6.21 12.10
C VAL A 296 6.49 -6.84 12.84
N PRO A 297 6.30 -7.36 14.06
CA PRO A 297 7.37 -7.96 14.83
C PRO A 297 7.76 -9.35 14.30
N PHE A 298 8.70 -9.43 13.36
CA PHE A 298 9.14 -10.71 12.79
C PHE A 298 9.75 -11.64 13.84
N PHE A 299 10.36 -11.11 14.90
CA PHE A 299 10.83 -11.92 16.02
C PHE A 299 9.68 -12.65 16.76
N LEU A 300 8.47 -12.07 16.82
CA LEU A 300 7.31 -12.78 17.37
C LEU A 300 6.78 -13.83 16.40
N ILE A 301 6.83 -13.56 15.10
CA ILE A 301 6.42 -14.55 14.09
C ILE A 301 7.40 -15.74 14.11
N GLN A 302 8.70 -15.49 14.30
CA GLN A 302 9.67 -16.54 14.51
C GLN A 302 9.32 -17.39 15.75
N PHE A 303 9.04 -16.76 16.89
CA PHE A 303 8.62 -17.47 18.10
C PHE A 303 7.33 -18.29 17.88
N PHE A 304 6.36 -17.75 17.13
CA PHE A 304 5.18 -18.49 16.70
C PHE A 304 5.53 -19.72 15.87
N CYS A 305 6.48 -19.60 14.93
CA CYS A 305 6.91 -20.73 14.10
C CYS A 305 7.55 -21.82 14.95
N GLU A 306 8.41 -21.45 15.90
CA GLU A 306 9.06 -22.37 16.83
C GLU A 306 8.03 -23.16 17.66
N GLU A 307 7.00 -22.49 18.21
CA GLU A 307 5.94 -23.17 18.97
C GLU A 307 5.06 -24.10 18.12
N ASN A 308 5.00 -23.89 16.81
CA ASN A 308 4.17 -24.65 15.88
C ASN A 308 4.97 -25.64 15.00
N ASN A 309 6.26 -25.86 15.29
CA ASN A 309 7.17 -26.70 14.49
C ASN A 309 7.23 -26.30 13.01
N LEU A 310 7.33 -25.00 12.75
CA LEU A 310 7.47 -24.43 11.42
C LEU A 310 8.86 -23.81 11.27
N TYR A 311 9.34 -23.76 10.04
CA TYR A 311 10.58 -23.09 9.69
C TYR A 311 10.31 -21.63 9.37
N PHE A 312 11.21 -20.75 9.83
CA PHE A 312 11.15 -19.31 9.59
C PHE A 312 12.52 -18.81 9.12
N THR A 313 12.53 -17.99 8.07
CA THR A 313 13.71 -17.21 7.68
C THR A 313 13.24 -15.87 7.13
N HIS A 314 14.12 -14.88 7.12
CA HIS A 314 13.79 -13.54 6.65
C HIS A 314 14.99 -12.84 6.01
N SER A 315 14.72 -11.84 5.19
CA SER A 315 15.72 -10.92 4.69
C SER A 315 16.35 -10.13 5.84
N LYS A 316 17.58 -9.67 5.64
CA LYS A 316 18.28 -8.80 6.60
C LYS A 316 18.74 -7.54 5.89
N HIS A 317 17.81 -6.80 5.31
CA HIS A 317 18.14 -5.54 4.65
C HIS A 317 18.54 -4.52 5.74
N PRO A 318 19.82 -4.16 5.87
CA PRO A 318 20.35 -3.48 7.06
C PRO A 318 19.82 -2.05 7.24
N ASP A 319 19.39 -1.42 6.15
CA ASP A 319 18.97 -0.02 6.09
C ASP A 319 17.49 0.14 5.71
N SER A 320 16.68 -0.92 5.80
CA SER A 320 15.28 -0.90 5.38
C SER A 320 14.35 -1.47 6.44
N GLU A 321 13.20 -0.83 6.60
CA GLU A 321 12.09 -1.40 7.38
C GLU A 321 11.30 -2.41 6.55
N ASN A 322 11.40 -2.39 5.22
CA ASN A 322 10.75 -3.38 4.37
C ASN A 322 11.53 -4.69 4.44
N GLN A 323 10.88 -5.76 4.89
CA GLN A 323 11.51 -7.07 5.00
C GLN A 323 10.62 -8.15 4.43
N ILE A 324 11.28 -9.17 3.88
CA ILE A 324 10.65 -10.36 3.34
C ILE A 324 10.86 -11.49 4.34
N ALA A 325 9.78 -12.15 4.75
CA ALA A 325 9.85 -13.35 5.59
C ALA A 325 9.20 -14.54 4.91
N LEU A 326 9.78 -15.71 5.16
CA LEU A 326 9.31 -17.00 4.72
C LEU A 326 8.96 -17.85 5.93
N LEU A 327 7.78 -18.45 5.88
CA LEU A 327 7.33 -19.46 6.84
C LEU A 327 6.98 -20.73 6.05
N SER A 328 7.46 -21.89 6.50
CA SER A 328 7.14 -23.16 5.83
C SER A 328 6.98 -24.32 6.79
N SER A 329 6.21 -25.33 6.39
CA SER A 329 6.19 -26.64 7.05
C SER A 329 7.44 -27.49 6.75
N LEU A 330 8.31 -27.02 5.87
CA LEU A 330 9.51 -27.72 5.42
C LEU A 330 10.76 -26.86 5.65
N PRO A 331 11.96 -27.48 5.75
CA PRO A 331 13.21 -26.75 5.91
C PRO A 331 13.42 -25.65 4.87
N LEU A 332 13.87 -24.48 5.34
CA LEU A 332 14.21 -23.30 4.52
C LEU A 332 15.72 -23.07 4.45
N ASP A 333 16.53 -24.08 4.77
CA ASP A 333 17.99 -24.08 4.81
C ASP A 333 18.63 -24.27 3.42
N ASN A 334 17.83 -24.28 2.35
CA ASN A 334 18.33 -24.35 0.99
C ASN A 334 19.16 -23.10 0.63
N ASP A 335 20.38 -23.33 0.13
CA ASP A 335 21.32 -22.27 -0.26
C ASP A 335 20.74 -21.26 -1.26
N ASP A 336 19.90 -21.69 -2.22
CA ASP A 336 19.29 -20.79 -3.19
C ASP A 336 18.32 -19.81 -2.50
N ILE A 337 17.48 -20.30 -1.58
CA ILE A 337 16.57 -19.45 -0.79
C ILE A 337 17.35 -18.46 0.07
N GLN A 338 18.40 -18.93 0.75
CA GLN A 338 19.23 -18.07 1.60
C GLN A 338 19.97 -17.00 0.78
N ASN A 339 20.51 -17.37 -0.39
CA ASN A 339 21.16 -16.45 -1.31
C ASN A 339 20.16 -15.38 -1.80
N ILE A 340 18.94 -15.77 -2.16
CA ILE A 340 17.88 -14.83 -2.57
C ILE A 340 17.58 -13.81 -1.46
N LEU A 341 17.39 -14.26 -0.22
CA LEU A 341 17.06 -13.39 0.92
C LEU A 341 18.23 -12.54 1.42
N SER A 342 19.47 -12.96 1.14
CA SER A 342 20.68 -12.21 1.48
C SER A 342 20.98 -11.06 0.51
N GLY A 343 20.27 -11.00 -0.62
CA GLY A 343 20.43 -9.95 -1.62
C GLY A 343 20.02 -8.56 -1.13
N SER A 344 20.25 -7.57 -1.99
CA SER A 344 19.71 -6.22 -1.79
C SER A 344 18.18 -6.24 -1.83
N GLU A 345 17.55 -5.31 -1.12
CA GLU A 345 16.10 -5.10 -1.20
C GLU A 345 15.68 -4.91 -2.68
N PRO A 346 14.72 -5.70 -3.19
CA PRO A 346 14.27 -5.60 -4.57
C PRO A 346 13.66 -4.21 -4.81
N GLY A 347 14.03 -3.56 -5.92
CA GLY A 347 13.58 -2.20 -6.22
C GLY A 347 14.38 -1.09 -5.54
N LYS A 348 15.29 -1.38 -4.58
CA LYS A 348 16.02 -0.32 -3.86
C LYS A 348 16.91 0.50 -4.78
N ALA A 349 17.75 -0.13 -5.59
CA ALA A 349 18.70 0.57 -6.45
C ALA A 349 18.00 1.49 -7.47
N ILE A 350 16.90 1.02 -8.07
CA ILE A 350 16.12 1.81 -9.02
C ILE A 350 15.28 2.89 -8.31
N GLY A 351 14.83 2.63 -7.08
CA GLY A 351 14.18 3.62 -6.21
C GLY A 351 15.12 4.77 -5.84
N ASP A 352 16.36 4.46 -5.45
CA ASP A 352 17.39 5.47 -5.15
C ASP A 352 17.70 6.30 -6.42
N ALA A 353 17.76 5.66 -7.60
CA ALA A 353 17.90 6.35 -8.88
C ALA A 353 16.69 7.25 -9.21
N ALA A 354 15.47 6.82 -8.88
CA ALA A 354 14.26 7.61 -9.07
C ALA A 354 14.23 8.86 -8.17
N ILE A 355 14.80 8.78 -6.97
CA ILE A 355 14.99 9.95 -6.08
C ILE A 355 16.00 10.92 -6.70
N ALA A 356 17.15 10.42 -7.16
CA ALA A 356 18.16 11.27 -7.81
C ALA A 356 17.60 12.01 -9.03
N VAL A 357 16.78 11.34 -9.86
CA VAL A 357 16.10 11.97 -11.02
C VAL A 357 15.09 13.03 -10.59
N LYS A 358 14.37 12.81 -9.50
CA LYS A 358 13.39 13.77 -8.96
C LYS A 358 14.09 15.02 -8.38
N ASP A 359 15.24 14.82 -7.74
CA ASP A 359 15.97 15.87 -7.03
C ASP A 359 17.00 16.60 -7.91
N ALA A 360 17.11 16.23 -9.19
CA ALA A 360 17.99 16.89 -10.15
C ALA A 360 17.69 18.40 -10.24
N SER A 361 18.75 19.20 -10.15
CA SER A 361 18.67 20.66 -10.03
C SER A 361 18.71 21.41 -11.38
N SER A 362 19.16 20.74 -12.45
CA SER A 362 19.25 21.31 -13.80
C SER A 362 18.89 20.29 -14.89
N TYR A 363 18.66 20.79 -16.10
CA TYR A 363 18.43 19.94 -17.29
C TYR A 363 19.64 19.04 -17.59
N GLU A 364 20.85 19.59 -17.54
CA GLU A 364 22.09 18.86 -17.81
C GLU A 364 22.31 17.73 -16.79
N GLU A 365 22.06 18.01 -15.51
CA GLU A 365 22.12 17.00 -14.45
C GLU A 365 21.10 15.89 -14.68
N LEU A 366 19.85 16.24 -14.99
CA LEU A 366 18.79 15.28 -15.28
C LEU A 366 19.16 14.37 -16.44
N ILE A 367 19.60 14.92 -17.59
CA ILE A 367 19.97 14.12 -18.75
C ILE A 367 21.17 13.22 -18.46
N ALA A 368 22.20 13.74 -17.76
CA ALA A 368 23.35 12.93 -17.36
C ALA A 368 22.97 11.75 -16.46
N LEU A 369 22.04 11.95 -15.52
CA LEU A 369 21.50 10.88 -14.67
C LEU A 369 20.74 9.86 -15.51
N LEU A 370 19.82 10.29 -16.38
CA LEU A 370 19.03 9.39 -17.23
C LEU A 370 19.92 8.54 -18.14
N ASP A 371 20.95 9.12 -18.75
CA ASP A 371 21.88 8.38 -19.63
C ASP A 371 22.76 7.42 -18.85
N THR A 372 23.24 7.82 -17.67
CA THR A 372 23.97 6.92 -16.76
C THR A 372 23.08 5.72 -16.37
N HIS A 373 21.83 5.98 -15.98
CA HIS A 373 20.88 4.95 -15.60
C HIS A 373 20.53 4.01 -16.76
N LYS A 374 20.34 4.52 -17.99
CA LYS A 374 20.13 3.70 -19.20
C LYS A 374 21.29 2.72 -19.45
N SER A 375 22.51 3.09 -19.10
CA SER A 375 23.69 2.23 -19.27
C SER A 375 23.88 1.20 -18.15
N PHE A 376 23.36 1.49 -16.95
CA PHE A 376 23.58 0.69 -15.74
C PHE A 376 22.46 -0.29 -15.45
N PHE A 377 21.20 0.10 -15.67
CA PHE A 377 20.02 -0.71 -15.35
C PHE A 377 19.53 -1.51 -16.54
N ASN A 378 18.92 -2.68 -16.26
CA ASN A 378 18.30 -3.51 -17.28
C ASN A 378 16.87 -3.01 -17.63
N GLU A 379 16.27 -3.58 -18.68
CA GLU A 379 14.93 -3.19 -19.16
C GLU A 379 13.85 -3.31 -18.07
N LYS A 380 13.89 -4.37 -17.24
CA LYS A 380 12.92 -4.55 -16.15
C LYS A 380 12.98 -3.39 -15.15
N GLN A 381 14.18 -3.01 -14.74
CA GLN A 381 14.43 -1.89 -13.83
C GLN A 381 14.05 -0.55 -14.48
N LEU A 382 14.44 -0.33 -15.75
CA LEU A 382 14.10 0.88 -16.50
C LEU A 382 12.61 1.00 -16.87
N SER A 383 11.81 -0.02 -16.55
CA SER A 383 10.34 -0.02 -16.67
C SER A 383 9.62 0.15 -15.32
N ASP A 384 10.36 0.34 -14.22
CA ASP A 384 9.78 0.60 -12.90
C ASP A 384 8.88 1.84 -12.92
N TYR A 385 7.72 1.73 -12.28
CA TYR A 385 6.73 2.81 -12.25
C TYR A 385 7.28 4.10 -11.65
N VAL A 386 7.91 4.02 -10.48
CA VAL A 386 8.33 5.22 -9.73
C VAL A 386 9.48 5.90 -10.45
N TYR A 387 10.42 5.12 -11.00
CA TYR A 387 11.48 5.65 -11.85
C TYR A 387 10.94 6.34 -13.10
N CYS A 388 10.10 5.65 -13.90
CA CYS A 388 9.56 6.22 -15.12
C CYS A 388 8.69 7.45 -14.84
N PHE A 389 7.91 7.44 -13.76
CA PHE A 389 7.04 8.54 -13.37
C PHE A 389 7.86 9.77 -12.98
N ASN A 390 8.90 9.60 -12.15
CA ASN A 390 9.79 10.70 -11.77
C ASN A 390 10.58 11.23 -12.97
N ALA A 391 11.07 10.36 -13.86
CA ALA A 391 11.72 10.78 -15.09
C ALA A 391 10.79 11.62 -15.98
N ALA A 392 9.57 11.14 -16.23
CA ALA A 392 8.58 11.87 -17.01
C ALA A 392 8.21 13.23 -16.37
N GLN A 393 8.02 13.25 -15.05
CA GLN A 393 7.69 14.47 -14.31
C GLN A 393 8.83 15.49 -14.36
N SER A 394 10.09 15.06 -14.14
CA SER A 394 11.26 15.92 -14.22
C SER A 394 11.48 16.46 -15.64
N LEU A 395 11.32 15.62 -16.67
CA LEU A 395 11.41 16.03 -18.08
C LEU A 395 10.30 17.03 -18.47
N MET A 396 9.08 16.83 -17.98
CA MET A 396 8.00 17.80 -18.19
C MET A 396 8.30 19.15 -17.53
N ASN A 397 8.92 19.17 -16.34
CA ASN A 397 9.28 20.41 -15.64
C ASN A 397 10.34 21.25 -16.38
N VAL A 398 11.20 20.60 -17.18
CA VAL A 398 12.19 21.24 -18.06
C VAL A 398 11.70 21.37 -19.51
N GLU A 399 10.39 21.22 -19.72
CA GLU A 399 9.69 21.37 -21.01
C GLU A 399 10.12 20.39 -22.12
N ASN A 400 10.77 19.27 -21.77
CA ASN A 400 11.05 18.18 -22.71
C ASN A 400 9.88 17.18 -22.74
N PHE A 401 8.77 17.60 -23.35
CA PHE A 401 7.51 16.84 -23.35
C PHE A 401 7.56 15.54 -24.17
N GLU A 402 8.32 15.52 -25.26
CA GLU A 402 8.42 14.35 -26.14
C GLU A 402 9.16 13.20 -25.43
N GLU A 403 10.27 13.49 -24.74
CA GLU A 403 10.99 12.48 -23.97
C GLU A 403 10.20 12.05 -22.73
N ALA A 404 9.46 12.96 -22.08
CA ALA A 404 8.55 12.61 -21.00
C ALA A 404 7.52 11.56 -21.46
N LEU A 405 6.94 11.73 -22.65
CA LEU A 405 5.98 10.77 -23.22
C LEU A 405 6.59 9.38 -23.44
N LEU A 406 7.88 9.25 -23.75
CA LEU A 406 8.55 7.94 -23.89
C LEU A 406 8.60 7.17 -22.57
N TYR A 407 8.79 7.84 -21.44
CA TYR A 407 8.73 7.19 -20.12
C TYR A 407 7.30 6.83 -19.72
N ILE A 408 6.31 7.66 -20.09
CA ILE A 408 4.89 7.37 -19.89
C ILE A 408 4.44 6.16 -20.72
N GLU A 409 4.95 5.99 -21.94
CA GLU A 409 4.66 4.82 -22.78
C GLU A 409 5.11 3.52 -22.09
N LYS A 410 6.30 3.53 -21.47
CA LYS A 410 6.78 2.39 -20.67
C LYS A 410 5.81 2.06 -19.54
N ILE A 411 5.35 3.05 -18.79
CA ILE A 411 4.35 2.85 -17.71
C ILE A 411 3.08 2.25 -18.29
N SER A 412 2.54 2.84 -19.36
CA SER A 412 1.27 2.42 -19.98
C SER A 412 1.35 0.99 -20.51
N SER A 413 2.51 0.58 -21.04
CA SER A 413 2.73 -0.78 -21.54
C SER A 413 2.70 -1.85 -20.44
N VAL A 414 3.12 -1.48 -19.22
CA VAL A 414 3.28 -2.41 -18.08
C VAL A 414 2.08 -2.36 -17.14
N TYR A 415 1.69 -1.15 -16.72
CA TYR A 415 0.70 -0.89 -15.68
C TYR A 415 -0.68 -0.51 -16.25
N LYS A 416 -0.78 -0.14 -17.53
CA LYS A 416 -2.04 0.23 -18.19
C LYS A 416 -2.84 1.26 -17.37
N GLU A 417 -4.12 1.02 -17.13
CA GLU A 417 -5.03 1.89 -16.38
C GLU A 417 -4.64 2.03 -14.89
N MET A 418 -3.78 1.14 -14.37
CA MET A 418 -3.23 1.21 -13.01
C MET A 418 -2.19 2.33 -12.85
N GLY A 419 -1.75 2.95 -13.95
CA GLY A 419 -0.87 4.12 -13.94
C GLY A 419 -1.61 5.46 -13.99
N ALA A 420 -2.68 5.64 -13.22
CA ALA A 420 -3.57 6.81 -13.34
C ALA A 420 -2.85 8.17 -13.27
N ASN A 421 -1.81 8.30 -12.44
CA ASN A 421 -1.02 9.53 -12.36
C ASN A 421 -0.21 9.78 -13.64
N ALA A 422 0.24 8.72 -14.31
CA ALA A 422 0.95 8.82 -15.58
C ALA A 422 0.04 9.42 -16.66
N SER A 423 -1.24 9.05 -16.71
CA SER A 423 -2.23 9.65 -17.63
C SER A 423 -2.41 11.15 -17.43
N ILE A 424 -2.22 11.67 -16.21
CA ILE A 424 -2.25 13.12 -15.94
C ILE A 424 -1.05 13.81 -16.58
N ILE A 425 0.16 13.24 -16.43
CA ILE A 425 1.38 13.77 -17.06
C ILE A 425 1.26 13.68 -18.60
N GLU A 426 0.75 12.56 -19.11
CA GLU A 426 0.50 12.33 -20.53
C GLU A 426 -0.42 13.42 -21.12
N SER A 427 -1.55 13.67 -20.47
CA SER A 427 -2.50 14.72 -20.85
C SER A 427 -1.83 16.09 -20.88
N LYS A 428 -1.05 16.44 -19.86
CA LYS A 428 -0.32 17.71 -19.79
C LYS A 428 0.67 17.86 -20.92
N CYS A 429 1.44 16.82 -21.22
CA CYS A 429 2.40 16.81 -22.33
C CYS A 429 1.67 17.03 -23.67
N TYR A 430 0.59 16.29 -23.93
CA TYR A 430 -0.20 16.47 -25.15
C TYR A 430 -0.81 17.87 -25.28
N ARG A 431 -1.34 18.44 -24.19
CA ARG A 431 -1.84 19.82 -24.21
C ARG A 431 -0.74 20.82 -24.53
N LYS A 432 0.44 20.67 -23.93
CA LYS A 432 1.61 21.54 -24.19
C LYS A 432 2.11 21.43 -25.64
N LEU A 433 1.93 20.28 -26.27
CA LEU A 433 2.20 20.05 -27.69
C LEU A 433 1.04 20.47 -28.62
N GLY A 434 -0.04 21.08 -28.09
CA GLY A 434 -1.20 21.50 -28.89
C GLY A 434 -2.09 20.35 -29.38
N MET A 435 -2.06 19.20 -28.70
CA MET A 435 -2.80 17.98 -29.05
C MET A 435 -3.96 17.71 -28.07
N GLN A 436 -4.88 18.66 -27.91
CA GLN A 436 -5.95 18.57 -26.89
C GLN A 436 -6.87 17.36 -27.07
N ASP A 437 -7.12 16.92 -28.31
CA ASP A 437 -7.91 15.72 -28.57
C ASP A 437 -7.29 14.47 -27.96
N LYS A 438 -5.97 14.29 -28.15
CA LYS A 438 -5.24 13.16 -27.54
C LYS A 438 -5.25 13.25 -26.03
N ALA A 439 -5.07 14.44 -25.46
CA ALA A 439 -5.15 14.64 -24.02
C ALA A 439 -6.51 14.19 -23.46
N LEU A 440 -7.61 14.60 -24.11
CA LEU A 440 -8.96 14.20 -23.72
C LEU A 440 -9.21 12.69 -23.90
N ASP A 441 -8.69 12.08 -24.98
CA ASP A 441 -8.83 10.64 -25.22
C ASP A 441 -8.18 9.82 -24.11
N VAL A 442 -6.94 10.16 -23.72
CA VAL A 442 -6.22 9.55 -22.60
C VAL A 442 -7.06 9.66 -21.31
N LEU A 443 -7.47 10.87 -20.96
CA LEU A 443 -8.25 11.12 -19.74
C LEU A 443 -9.58 10.38 -19.74
N ASN A 444 -10.30 10.38 -20.86
CA ASN A 444 -11.58 9.69 -20.99
C ASN A 444 -11.43 8.18 -20.88
N GLN A 445 -10.33 7.62 -21.40
CA GLN A 445 -10.06 6.20 -21.27
C GLN A 445 -9.81 5.83 -19.81
N THR A 446 -8.90 6.53 -19.12
CA THR A 446 -8.58 6.25 -17.71
C THR A 446 -9.80 6.47 -16.79
N LEU A 447 -10.62 7.50 -17.06
CA LEU A 447 -11.83 7.77 -16.28
C LEU A 447 -12.95 6.74 -16.46
N LYS A 448 -12.89 5.83 -17.45
CA LYS A 448 -13.86 4.72 -17.53
C LYS A 448 -13.71 3.78 -16.33
N ASP A 449 -12.46 3.53 -15.93
CA ASP A 449 -12.11 2.56 -14.90
C ASP A 449 -11.93 3.20 -13.52
N ILE A 450 -11.51 4.47 -13.46
CA ILE A 450 -11.19 5.18 -12.22
C ILE A 450 -11.97 6.50 -12.09
N GLN A 451 -13.29 6.38 -11.97
CA GLN A 451 -14.21 7.54 -11.95
C GLN A 451 -14.11 8.44 -10.71
N ASN A 452 -13.55 7.94 -9.62
CA ASN A 452 -13.45 8.62 -8.32
C ASN A 452 -12.09 9.29 -8.08
N TYR A 453 -11.21 9.34 -9.09
CA TYR A 453 -9.95 10.07 -8.97
C TYR A 453 -10.12 11.53 -9.40
N ASP A 454 -9.99 12.45 -8.45
CA ASP A 454 -10.26 13.87 -8.61
C ASP A 454 -9.33 14.56 -9.60
N LEU A 455 -8.02 14.30 -9.53
CA LEU A 455 -7.04 14.99 -10.37
C LEU A 455 -7.23 14.71 -11.87
N LEU A 456 -7.75 13.53 -12.25
CA LEU A 456 -8.14 13.26 -13.64
C LEU A 456 -9.28 14.18 -14.12
N TRP A 457 -10.27 14.42 -13.26
CA TRP A 457 -11.37 15.34 -13.59
C TRP A 457 -10.90 16.80 -13.68
N LEU A 458 -9.97 17.21 -12.81
CA LEU A 458 -9.38 18.54 -12.87
C LEU A 458 -8.58 18.74 -14.17
N GLU A 459 -7.72 17.77 -14.51
CA GLU A 459 -6.93 17.81 -15.73
C GLU A 459 -7.83 17.80 -16.98
N LYS A 460 -8.93 17.03 -16.96
CA LYS A 460 -9.95 17.09 -18.00
C LYS A 460 -10.63 18.44 -18.12
N ALA A 461 -10.94 19.10 -17.01
CA ALA A 461 -11.53 20.44 -17.05
C ALA A 461 -10.61 21.43 -17.78
N PHE A 462 -9.31 21.37 -17.52
CA PHE A 462 -8.34 22.21 -18.23
C PHE A 462 -8.28 21.91 -19.73
N ALA A 463 -8.21 20.63 -20.12
CA ALA A 463 -8.21 20.23 -21.54
C ALA A 463 -9.48 20.69 -22.28
N GLU A 464 -10.66 20.56 -21.65
CA GLU A 464 -11.94 21.01 -22.21
C GLU A 464 -12.02 22.53 -22.33
N SER A 465 -11.44 23.25 -21.36
CA SER A 465 -11.37 24.72 -21.38
C SER A 465 -10.55 25.23 -22.56
N GLU A 466 -9.39 24.62 -22.84
CA GLU A 466 -8.55 24.97 -23.99
C GLU A 466 -9.25 24.72 -25.34
N LYS A 467 -10.17 23.75 -25.37
CA LYS A 467 -11.05 23.48 -26.53
C LYS A 467 -12.28 24.39 -26.61
N ASN A 468 -12.47 25.32 -25.67
CA ASN A 468 -13.68 26.12 -25.52
C ASN A 468 -14.97 25.28 -25.34
N ASN A 469 -14.87 24.06 -24.78
CA ASN A 469 -16.01 23.21 -24.49
C ASN A 469 -16.54 23.46 -23.07
N ILE A 470 -17.15 24.62 -22.87
CA ILE A 470 -17.57 25.13 -21.56
C ILE A 470 -18.48 24.13 -20.82
N ARG A 471 -19.43 23.49 -21.51
CA ARG A 471 -20.37 22.55 -20.89
C ARG A 471 -19.65 21.33 -20.31
N SER A 472 -18.69 20.75 -21.04
CA SER A 472 -17.91 19.61 -20.56
C SER A 472 -16.94 20.01 -19.45
N CYS A 473 -16.33 21.21 -19.56
CA CYS A 473 -15.50 21.79 -18.51
C CYS A 473 -16.26 21.89 -17.18
N ILE A 474 -17.46 22.48 -17.16
CA ILE A 474 -18.32 22.58 -15.96
C ILE A 474 -18.62 21.21 -15.36
N ASN A 475 -18.96 20.23 -16.20
CA ASN A 475 -19.25 18.87 -15.72
C ASN A 475 -18.03 18.22 -15.06
N SER A 476 -16.84 18.40 -15.66
CA SER A 476 -15.58 17.91 -15.09
C SER A 476 -15.25 18.59 -13.77
N ILE A 477 -15.45 19.91 -13.65
CA ILE A 477 -15.27 20.65 -12.38
C ILE A 477 -16.22 20.12 -11.29
N LYS A 478 -17.50 19.88 -11.62
CA LYS A 478 -18.46 19.31 -10.66
C LYS A 478 -18.02 17.93 -10.16
N LYS A 479 -17.46 17.10 -11.05
CA LYS A 479 -16.93 15.78 -10.70
C LYS A 479 -15.65 15.87 -9.86
N TYR A 480 -14.76 16.81 -10.18
CA TYR A 480 -13.57 17.11 -9.37
C TYR A 480 -13.97 17.42 -7.92
N PHE A 481 -14.86 18.40 -7.68
CA PHE A 481 -15.26 18.76 -6.32
C PHE A 481 -15.95 17.64 -5.55
N LYS A 482 -16.70 16.77 -6.25
CA LYS A 482 -17.33 15.59 -5.64
C LYS A 482 -16.29 14.63 -5.04
N TYR A 483 -15.10 14.53 -5.65
CA TYR A 483 -14.09 13.53 -5.27
C TYR A 483 -12.81 14.13 -4.68
N VAL A 484 -12.69 15.45 -4.59
CA VAL A 484 -11.45 16.10 -4.17
C VAL A 484 -11.02 15.65 -2.77
N THR A 485 -9.78 15.21 -2.65
CA THR A 485 -9.23 14.66 -1.40
C THR A 485 -8.44 15.68 -0.61
N TYR A 486 -7.73 16.59 -1.28
CA TYR A 486 -7.02 17.69 -0.65
C TYR A 486 -7.87 18.96 -0.56
N ASN A 487 -7.53 19.87 0.34
CA ASN A 487 -8.18 21.18 0.35
C ASN A 487 -7.90 21.87 -1.00
N PRO A 488 -8.92 22.15 -1.83
CA PRO A 488 -8.69 22.91 -3.05
C PRO A 488 -8.11 24.26 -2.63
N GLN A 489 -6.95 24.63 -3.17
CA GLN A 489 -6.51 26.02 -3.07
C GLN A 489 -7.64 26.90 -3.64
N PHE A 490 -8.05 27.91 -2.89
CA PHE A 490 -9.27 28.73 -3.09
C PHE A 490 -9.36 29.54 -4.41
N ASN A 491 -8.61 29.18 -5.45
CA ASN A 491 -8.63 29.84 -6.76
C ASN A 491 -9.60 29.20 -7.79
N LEU A 492 -10.36 28.16 -7.42
CA LEU A 492 -11.38 27.54 -8.30
C LEU A 492 -12.82 27.99 -7.97
N GLU A 493 -13.07 28.54 -6.77
CA GLU A 493 -14.38 29.12 -6.44
C GLU A 493 -14.69 30.39 -7.26
N SER A 494 -13.66 31.17 -7.62
CA SER A 494 -13.78 32.28 -8.57
C SER A 494 -14.18 31.78 -9.96
N LEU A 495 -13.61 30.66 -10.42
CA LEU A 495 -13.96 30.04 -11.70
C LEU A 495 -15.43 29.55 -11.73
N ILE A 496 -15.95 29.03 -10.63
CA ILE A 496 -17.38 28.65 -10.51
C ILE A 496 -18.31 29.87 -10.46
N LYS A 497 -17.85 31.00 -9.91
CA LYS A 497 -18.66 32.23 -9.82
C LYS A 497 -18.67 33.04 -11.12
N GLU A 498 -17.65 32.88 -11.95
CA GLU A 498 -17.51 33.52 -13.26
C GLU A 498 -18.19 32.74 -14.40
N ILE A 499 -18.49 31.45 -14.18
CA ILE A 499 -19.28 30.59 -15.08
C ILE A 499 -20.74 30.56 -14.64
#